data_AF-Q1Q3Y5-F1
#
_entry.id   AF-Q1Q3Y5-F1
#
_cell.length_a   1.000
_cell.length_b   1.000
_cell.length_c   1.000
_cell.angle_alpha   90.00
_cell.angle_beta   90.00
_cell.angle_gamma   90.00
#
_symmetry.space_group_name_H-M   'P 1'
#
loop_
_entity.id
_entity.type
_entity.pdbx_description
1 polymer ?
#
loop_
_entity_poly.entity_id
_entity_poly.type
_entity_poly.pdbx_seq_one_letter_code
_entity_poly.pdbx_strand_id
1 'polypeptide(L)' 'MYEWQIEIYFKVLKSGCKIEERQLETAERIKPCIALYMIVAWRVLFVTMFGRECPDLPCTALF' A
#
# COMPACT_ATOMS: atom_id res chain seq x y z
N MET A 1 -10.62 -4.32 15.66
CA MET A 1 -9.21 -3.96 15.39
C MET A 1 -8.85 -3.96 13.90
N TYR A 2 -9.70 -4.51 13.02
CA TYR A 2 -9.53 -4.55 11.55
C TYR A 2 -10.03 -3.28 10.83
N GLU A 3 -10.96 -2.52 11.44
CA GLU A 3 -11.54 -1.30 10.84
C GLU A 3 -10.50 -0.18 10.64
N TRP A 4 -9.61 0.03 11.61
CA TRP A 4 -8.53 1.02 11.46
C TRP A 4 -7.51 0.62 10.39
N GLN A 5 -7.25 -0.67 10.21
CA GLN A 5 -6.28 -1.14 9.21
C GLN A 5 -6.77 -0.90 7.79
N ILE A 6 -8.08 -1.07 7.54
CA ILE A 6 -8.66 -0.78 6.21
C ILE A 6 -8.66 0.72 5.92
N GLU A 7 -8.89 1.58 6.91
CA GLU A 7 -8.77 3.03 6.74
C GLU A 7 -7.33 3.46 6.42
N ILE A 8 -6.34 2.91 7.13
CA ILE A 8 -4.92 3.19 6.85
C ILE A 8 -4.53 2.65 5.47
N TYR A 9 -5.00 1.46 5.09
CA TYR A 9 -4.77 0.92 3.75
C TYR A 9 -5.27 1.87 2.66
N PHE A 10 -6.52 2.36 2.77
CA PHE A 10 -7.06 3.33 1.81
C PHE A 10 -6.35 4.67 1.87
N LYS A 11 -5.88 5.11 3.04
CA LYS A 11 -5.04 6.31 3.17
C LYS A 11 -3.70 6.15 2.43
N VAL A 12 -3.05 5.00 2.56
CA VAL A 12 -1.82 4.69 1.81
C VAL A 12 -2.11 4.66 0.31
N LEU A 13 -3.18 4.01 -0.13
CA LEU A 13 -3.53 3.88 -1.54
C LEU A 13 -3.91 5.23 -2.19
N LYS A 14 -4.73 6.04 -1.52
CA LYS A 14 -5.22 7.32 -2.05
C LYS A 14 -4.22 8.45 -1.86
N SER A 15 -3.72 8.67 -0.65
CA SER A 15 -2.85 9.81 -0.34
C SER A 15 -1.36 9.48 -0.50
N GLY A 16 -0.94 8.27 -0.17
CA GLY A 16 0.46 7.84 -0.31
C GLY A 16 0.83 7.52 -1.76
N CYS A 17 0.09 6.61 -2.40
CA CYS A 17 0.32 6.20 -3.79
C CYS A 17 -0.29 7.16 -4.81
N LYS A 18 -1.17 8.08 -4.36
CA LYS A 18 -1.82 9.10 -5.21
C LYS A 18 -2.59 8.50 -6.37
N ILE A 19 -3.25 7.36 -6.16
CA ILE A 19 -3.86 6.57 -7.25
C ILE A 19 -4.92 7.35 -8.01
N GLU A 20 -5.63 8.27 -7.33
CA GLU A 20 -6.68 9.12 -7.91
C GLU A 20 -6.12 10.24 -8.80
N GLU A 21 -4.86 10.62 -8.60
CA GLU A 21 -4.17 11.65 -9.40
C GLU A 21 -3.47 11.06 -10.65
N ARG A 22 -3.48 9.73 -10.81
CA ARG A 22 -2.81 9.06 -11.93
C ARG A 22 -3.63 9.20 -13.21
N GLN A 23 -3.17 10.09 -14.08
CA GLN A 23 -3.66 10.27 -15.45
C GLN A 23 -3.17 9.11 -16.32
N LEU A 24 -3.88 7.97 -16.32
CA LEU A 24 -3.62 6.89 -17.28
C LEU A 24 -4.55 7.08 -18.48
N GLU A 25 -3.94 7.23 -19.66
CA GLU A 25 -4.62 7.65 -20.89
C GLU A 25 -5.75 6.71 -21.37
N THR A 26 -5.76 5.44 -20.94
CA THR A 26 -6.77 4.46 -21.35
C THR A 26 -7.28 3.61 -20.20
N ALA A 27 -8.59 3.33 -20.19
CA ALA A 27 -9.25 2.48 -19.18
C ALA A 27 -8.65 1.07 -19.08
N GLU A 28 -8.07 0.56 -20.16
CA GLU A 28 -7.40 -0.75 -20.19
C GLU A 28 -6.10 -0.77 -19.37
N ARG A 29 -5.38 0.36 -19.28
CA ARG A 29 -4.17 0.48 -18.47
C ARG A 29 -4.45 0.82 -17.02
N ILE A 30 -5.63 1.37 -16.72
CA ILE A 30 -6.07 1.71 -15.37
C ILE A 30 -6.16 0.46 -14.48
N LYS A 31 -6.82 -0.61 -14.94
CA LYS A 31 -7.04 -1.83 -14.15
C LYS A 31 -5.73 -2.48 -13.63
N PRO A 32 -4.74 -2.82 -14.48
CA PRO A 32 -3.50 -3.41 -14.00
C PRO A 32 -2.69 -2.45 -13.13
N CYS A 33 -2.77 -1.14 -13.39
CA CYS A 33 -2.09 -0.15 -12.58
C CYS A 33 -2.68 -0.07 -11.16
N ILE A 34 -4.02 -0.01 -11.04
CA ILE A 34 -4.69 -0.06 -9.73
C ILE A 34 -4.32 -1.36 -9.01
N ALA A 35 -4.33 -2.51 -9.70
CA ALA A 35 -3.93 -3.79 -9.11
C ALA A 35 -2.51 -3.76 -8.53
N LEU A 36 -1.55 -3.20 -9.27
CA LEU A 36 -0.18 -3.02 -8.80
C LEU A 36 -0.14 -2.16 -7.53
N TYR A 37 -0.81 -1.01 -7.55
CA TYR A 37 -0.81 -0.08 -6.42
C TYR A 37 -1.54 -0.65 -5.19
N MET A 38 -2.55 -1.51 -5.36
CA MET A 38 -3.17 -2.23 -4.25
C MET A 38 -2.16 -3.15 -3.56
N ILE A 39 -1.33 -3.88 -4.31
CA ILE A 39 -0.28 -4.74 -3.74
C ILE A 39 0.79 -3.89 -3.02
N VAL A 40 1.21 -2.78 -3.63
CA VAL A 40 2.20 -1.86 -3.03
C VAL A 40 1.66 -1.25 -1.74
N ALA A 41 0.43 -0.75 -1.73
CA ALA A 41 -0.19 -0.16 -0.54
C ALA A 41 -0.31 -1.18 0.60
N TRP A 42 -0.66 -2.42 0.28
CA TRP A 42 -0.71 -3.51 1.27
C TRP A 42 0.67 -3.81 1.84
N ARG A 43 1.70 -3.89 0.99
CA ARG A 43 3.09 -4.13 1.44
C ARG A 43 3.60 -3.02 2.35
N VAL A 44 3.33 -1.75 2.01
CA VAL A 44 3.70 -0.60 2.86
C VAL A 44 3.01 -0.69 4.22
N LEU A 45 1.71 -0.97 4.24
CA LEU A 45 0.97 -1.16 5.49
C LEU A 45 1.55 -2.32 6.32
N PHE A 46 1.82 -3.45 5.68
CA PHE A 46 2.39 -4.63 6.33
C PHE A 46 3.74 -4.34 6.99
N VAL A 47 4.70 -3.79 6.24
CA VAL A 47 6.03 -3.47 6.77
C VAL A 47 5.94 -2.41 7.88
N THR A 48 5.04 -1.43 7.75
CA THR A 48 4.82 -0.40 8.78
C THR A 48 4.29 -1.00 10.08
N MET A 49 3.30 -1.89 9.99
CA MET A 49 2.72 -2.55 11.17
C MET A 49 3.72 -3.51 11.80
N PHE A 50 4.39 -4.31 10.97
CA PHE A 50 5.36 -5.29 11.41
C PHE A 50 6.59 -4.64 12.07
N GLY A 51 7.11 -3.55 11.51
CA GLY A 51 8.22 -2.79 12.11
C GLY A 51 7.86 -2.16 13.46
N ARG A 52 6.57 -1.94 13.75
CA ARG A 52 6.12 -1.49 15.09
C ARG A 52 6.03 -2.64 16.08
N GLU A 53 5.69 -3.84 15.61
CA GLU A 53 5.59 -5.05 16.42
C GLU A 53 6.97 -5.66 16.70
N CYS A 54 7.88 -5.62 15.73
CA CYS A 54 9.22 -6.21 15.77
C CYS A 54 10.28 -5.20 15.30
N PRO A 55 10.59 -4.16 16.09
CA PRO A 55 11.50 -3.09 15.68
C PRO A 55 12.97 -3.54 15.53
N ASP A 56 13.38 -4.59 16.26
CA ASP A 56 14.75 -5.12 16.23
C ASP A 56 15.00 -6.11 15.08
N LEU A 57 13.98 -6.47 14.29
CA LEU A 57 14.17 -7.39 13.17
C LEU A 57 14.99 -6.71 12.05
N PRO A 58 16.02 -7.36 11.51
CA PRO A 58 16.77 -6.79 10.39
C PRO A 58 15.87 -6.60 9.17
N CYS A 59 16.04 -5.47 8.49
CA CYS A 59 15.29 -5.11 7.28
C CYS A 59 15.37 -6.20 6.19
N THR A 60 16.51 -6.89 6.10
CA THR A 60 16.76 -8.02 5.16
C THR A 60 15.86 -9.23 5.38
N ALA A 61 15.08 -9.29 6.47
CA ALA A 61 14.09 -10.34 6.65
C ALA A 61 12.80 -10.10 5.84
N LEU A 62 12.59 -8.89 5.31
CA LEU A 62 11.39 -8.48 4.60
C LEU A 62 11.62 -8.16 3.11
N PHE A 63 12.88 -7.98 2.70
CA PHE A 63 13.32 -7.57 1.36
C PHE A 63 14.48 -8.46 0.89
#